data_AF-A0A8T5NX04-F1
#
_entry.id   AF-A0A8T5NX04-F1
#
_cell.length_a   1.000
_cell.length_b   1.000
_cell.length_c   1.000
_cell.angle_alpha   90.00
_cell.angle_beta   90.00
_cell.angle_gamma   90.00
#
_symmetry.space_group_name_H-M   'P 1'
#
loop_
_entity.id
_entity.type
_entity.pdbx_description
1 polymer ?
#
loop_
_entity_poly.entity_id
_entity_poly.type
_entity_poly.pdbx_seq_one_letter_code
_entity_poly.pdbx_strand_id
1 'polypeptide(L)'
;MTKETDKRVRKIAESKTGKKRSEETKQKMSKAMSGKNHPFYGKPRSEQTKLKISLANLNKNPEYLDILFTEDCKQVLLGSLLGDGSLSHGNGTNYYLEETHSSKQRDYLIWKDKILKIFGCKLKDKEYMNYKLNKKYPQVIIKTSSLPLLSEYHKIFYFDRKKRITSEILDQINELGLAVWYLDDGHVTILENLVNFSTDSFTYIEHTIIKDWFIKKWNVNPKICRRNNTYYIKFNSTDSKKLLAIFKVIFEKYGVPNCVFYKLGALWEGNKDRITLSRKEKNEYKRAWRRKRREIREKEKLEKLREMGGAIKKMYHDECLTISEIGKKLSYSHAGIIKIMKKLNIPRRTTQETKKLRGQI
;
A
#
# COMPACT_ATOMS: atom_id res chain seq x y z
N MET A 1 6.17 45.49 36.23
CA MET A 1 7.04 46.33 35.38
C MET A 1 6.19 47.44 34.79
N THR A 2 6.60 48.70 34.94
CA THR A 2 5.79 49.88 34.57
C THR A 2 5.85 50.15 33.06
N LYS A 3 4.79 50.73 32.47
CA LYS A 3 4.77 51.09 31.03
C LYS A 3 5.95 52.00 30.60
N GLU A 4 6.54 52.74 31.52
CA GLU A 4 7.75 53.54 31.30
C GLU A 4 9.03 52.72 31.14
N THR A 5 9.15 51.59 31.84
CA THR A 5 10.31 50.70 31.71
C THR A 5 10.33 50.04 30.32
N ASP A 6 9.17 49.62 29.79
CA ASP A 6 9.05 49.05 28.44
C ASP A 6 9.35 50.05 27.31
N LYS A 7 8.88 51.30 27.44
CA LYS A 7 9.23 52.37 26.47
C LYS A 7 10.73 52.64 26.44
N ARG A 8 11.38 52.68 27.61
CA ARG A 8 12.83 52.90 27.72
C ARG A 8 13.62 51.75 27.11
N VAL A 9 13.24 50.50 27.37
CA VAL A 9 13.89 49.31 26.80
C VAL A 9 13.73 49.27 25.27
N ARG A 10 12.53 49.57 24.73
CA ARG A 10 12.32 49.68 23.28
C ARG A 10 13.18 50.76 22.62
N LYS A 11 13.22 51.96 23.21
CA LYS A 11 14.03 53.07 22.68
C LYS A 11 15.53 52.74 22.65
N ILE A 12 16.02 52.02 23.68
CA ILE A 12 17.41 51.53 23.72
C ILE A 12 17.63 50.45 22.65
N ALA A 13 16.70 49.50 22.49
CA ALA A 13 16.79 48.45 21.48
C ALA A 13 16.81 49.03 20.05
N GLU A 14 15.87 49.93 19.74
CA GLU A 14 15.80 50.65 18.46
C GLU A 14 17.10 51.42 18.18
N SER A 15 17.65 52.12 19.17
CA SER A 15 18.91 52.89 19.02
C SER A 15 20.16 52.03 18.75
N LYS A 16 20.08 50.73 19.02
CA LYS A 16 21.17 49.75 18.85
C LYS A 16 20.93 48.82 17.65
N THR A 17 19.72 48.79 17.10
CA THR A 17 19.38 47.94 15.96
C THR A 17 20.11 48.44 14.71
N GLY A 18 20.81 47.55 14.00
CA GLY A 18 21.57 47.89 12.78
C GLY A 18 22.96 48.53 12.98
N LYS A 19 23.34 48.94 14.21
CA LYS A 19 24.69 49.47 14.48
C LYS A 19 25.72 48.34 14.52
N LYS A 20 26.72 48.40 13.63
CA LYS A 20 27.89 47.51 13.67
C LYS A 20 28.78 47.87 14.86
N ARG A 21 29.19 46.87 15.63
CA ARG A 21 30.21 47.05 16.68
C ARG A 21 31.55 47.42 16.07
N SER A 22 32.34 48.23 16.78
CA SER A 22 33.72 48.53 16.39
C SER A 22 34.56 47.26 16.37
N GLU A 23 35.62 47.23 15.56
CA GLU A 23 36.51 46.06 15.49
C GLU A 23 37.20 45.78 16.82
N GLU A 24 37.56 46.82 17.57
CA GLU A 24 38.12 46.68 18.92
C GLU A 24 37.15 45.96 19.87
N THR A 25 35.85 46.31 19.82
CA THR A 25 34.82 45.64 20.63
C THR A 25 34.65 44.18 20.21
N LYS A 26 34.67 43.90 18.90
CA LYS A 26 34.60 42.52 18.39
C LYS A 26 35.81 41.70 18.83
N GLN A 27 37.01 42.26 18.80
CA GLN A 27 38.23 41.60 19.28
C GLN A 27 38.17 41.32 20.78
N LYS A 28 37.74 42.29 21.60
CA LYS A 28 37.56 42.09 23.05
C LYS A 28 36.56 40.97 23.36
N MET A 29 35.42 40.95 22.68
CA MET A 29 34.43 39.87 22.82
C MET A 29 34.98 38.51 22.35
N SER A 30 35.74 38.49 21.25
CA SER A 30 36.36 37.26 20.74
C SER A 30 37.37 36.69 21.73
N LYS A 31 38.23 37.53 22.32
CA LYS A 31 39.18 37.10 23.36
C LYS A 31 38.45 36.55 24.60
N ALA A 32 37.40 37.25 25.05
CA ALA A 32 36.61 36.85 26.21
C ALA A 32 35.90 35.49 26.02
N MET A 33 35.57 35.12 24.78
CA MET A 33 34.88 33.88 24.43
C MET A 33 35.82 32.78 23.90
N SER A 34 37.13 32.93 24.07
CA SER A 34 38.13 32.00 23.54
C SER A 34 38.77 31.12 24.63
N GLY A 35 39.39 30.01 24.22
CA GLY A 35 40.07 29.10 25.13
C GLY A 35 39.16 28.60 26.25
N LYS A 36 39.68 28.59 27.49
CA LYS A 36 38.98 28.11 28.71
C LYS A 36 37.67 28.86 29.01
N ASN A 37 37.52 30.09 28.52
CA ASN A 37 36.35 30.93 28.76
C ASN A 37 35.19 30.64 27.80
N HIS A 38 35.42 29.83 26.76
CA HIS A 38 34.36 29.44 25.84
C HIS A 38 33.33 28.54 26.56
N PRO A 39 32.01 28.76 26.43
CA PRO A 39 30.97 27.99 27.13
C PRO A 39 30.99 26.46 26.88
N PHE A 40 31.62 26.06 25.77
CA PHE A 40 31.82 24.66 25.37
C PHE A 40 33.27 24.18 25.51
N TYR A 41 34.15 24.94 26.19
CA TYR A 41 35.50 24.47 26.46
C TYR A 41 35.47 23.18 27.30
N GLY A 42 36.23 22.17 26.88
CA GLY A 42 36.25 20.85 27.52
C GLY A 42 34.96 20.02 27.36
N LYS A 43 33.93 20.53 26.68
CA LYS A 43 32.68 19.79 26.42
C LYS A 43 32.70 19.22 25.00
N PRO A 44 32.84 17.89 24.82
CA PRO A 44 32.78 17.30 23.49
C PRO A 44 31.39 17.55 22.88
N ARG A 45 31.37 17.90 21.59
CA ARG A 45 30.10 17.99 20.84
C ARG A 45 29.41 16.62 20.84
N SER A 46 28.08 16.60 20.90
CA SER A 46 27.33 15.35 20.74
C SER A 46 27.60 14.74 19.35
N GLU A 47 27.54 13.42 19.23
CA GLU A 47 27.70 12.73 17.95
C GLU A 47 26.73 13.26 16.88
N GLN A 48 25.48 13.55 17.27
CA GLN A 48 24.52 14.20 16.37
C GLN A 48 24.97 15.58 15.88
N THR A 49 25.63 16.38 16.72
CA THR A 49 26.13 17.70 16.33
C THR A 49 27.36 17.58 15.42
N LYS A 50 28.25 16.64 15.71
CA LYS A 50 29.40 16.33 14.86
C LYS A 50 28.95 15.85 13.47
N LEU A 51 27.96 14.95 13.43
CA LEU A 51 27.34 14.46 12.19
C LEU A 51 26.65 15.59 11.41
N LYS A 52 25.87 16.45 12.07
CA LYS A 52 25.23 17.61 11.41
C LYS A 52 26.24 18.57 10.80
N ILE A 53 27.35 18.82 11.48
CA ILE A 53 28.43 19.67 10.97
C ILE A 53 29.12 18.97 9.78
N SER A 54 29.37 17.66 9.88
CA SER A 54 29.92 16.86 8.78
C SER A 54 29.02 16.88 7.55
N LEU A 55 27.72 16.64 7.74
CA LEU A 55 26.69 16.67 6.71
C LEU A 55 26.37 18.07 6.17
N ALA A 56 26.67 19.14 6.92
CA ALA A 56 26.58 20.51 6.42
C ALA A 56 27.82 20.90 5.58
N ASN A 57 28.96 20.26 5.86
CA ASN A 57 30.23 20.44 5.14
C ASN A 57 30.43 19.41 4.01
N LEU A 58 29.37 18.69 3.65
CA LEU A 58 29.32 17.59 2.69
C LEU A 58 29.99 17.88 1.33
N ASN A 59 30.09 19.15 0.94
CA ASN A 59 30.76 19.60 -0.30
C ASN A 59 32.25 19.94 -0.12
N LYS A 60 32.86 19.70 1.05
CA LYS A 60 34.25 20.09 1.36
C LYS A 60 35.19 18.90 1.60
N ASN A 61 34.68 17.69 1.84
CA ASN A 61 35.53 16.51 2.03
C ASN A 61 34.78 15.20 1.64
N PRO A 62 34.86 14.76 0.37
CA PRO A 62 34.11 13.61 -0.15
C PRO A 62 34.41 12.28 0.57
N GLU A 63 35.64 12.10 1.03
CA GLU A 63 36.12 10.85 1.64
C GLU A 63 35.37 10.49 2.94
N TYR A 64 35.00 11.51 3.74
CA TYR A 64 34.20 11.31 4.95
C TYR A 64 32.72 11.02 4.67
N LEU A 65 32.22 11.45 3.51
CA LEU A 65 30.86 11.16 3.08
C LEU A 65 30.73 9.69 2.71
N ASP A 66 31.65 9.16 1.91
CA ASP A 66 31.58 7.77 1.44
C ASP A 66 31.72 6.76 2.58
N ILE A 67 32.46 7.12 3.64
CA ILE A 67 32.59 6.30 4.86
C ILE A 67 31.29 6.26 5.67
N LEU A 68 30.52 7.36 5.71
CA LEU A 68 29.33 7.50 6.58
C LEU A 68 28.01 7.23 5.85
N PHE A 69 27.86 7.74 4.63
CA PHE A 69 26.71 7.50 3.76
C PHE A 69 27.00 6.29 2.88
N THR A 70 27.04 5.14 3.54
CA THR A 70 27.31 3.86 2.88
C THR A 70 26.23 3.51 1.87
N GLU A 71 26.56 2.59 0.96
CA GLU A 71 25.59 2.09 -0.01
C GLU A 71 24.35 1.49 0.68
N ASP A 72 24.51 0.76 1.79
CA ASP A 72 23.36 0.24 2.55
C ASP A 72 22.46 1.36 3.09
N CYS A 73 23.06 2.46 3.55
CA CYS A 73 22.34 3.64 4.03
C CYS A 73 21.54 4.29 2.89
N LYS A 74 22.17 4.44 1.72
CA LYS A 74 21.53 4.93 0.49
C LYS A 74 20.37 4.04 0.08
N GLN A 75 20.53 2.72 0.10
CA GLN A 75 19.50 1.77 -0.35
C GLN A 75 18.30 1.71 0.60
N VAL A 76 18.51 1.78 1.92
CA VAL A 76 17.40 1.89 2.88
C VAL A 76 16.68 3.22 2.71
N LEU A 77 17.39 4.33 2.47
CA LEU A 77 16.77 5.62 2.18
C LEU A 77 15.92 5.56 0.89
N LEU A 78 16.50 5.10 -0.23
CA LEU A 78 15.82 5.02 -1.51
C LEU A 78 14.62 4.07 -1.47
N GLY A 79 14.77 2.88 -0.88
CA GLY A 79 13.66 1.93 -0.71
C GLY A 79 12.53 2.52 0.13
N SER A 80 12.86 3.22 1.22
CA SER A 80 11.87 3.89 2.07
C SER A 80 11.18 5.02 1.31
N LEU A 81 11.90 5.78 0.49
CA LEU A 81 11.32 6.84 -0.35
C LEU A 81 10.45 6.30 -1.48
N LEU A 82 10.68 5.07 -1.97
CA LEU A 82 9.75 4.42 -2.89
C LEU A 82 8.50 3.88 -2.18
N GLY A 83 8.62 3.55 -0.90
CA GLY A 83 7.57 3.06 -0.03
C GLY A 83 6.88 4.14 0.83
N ASP A 84 6.74 3.82 2.12
CA ASP A 84 6.01 4.56 3.15
C ASP A 84 6.72 5.86 3.59
N GLY A 85 8.00 6.02 3.26
CA GLY A 85 8.82 7.18 3.60
C GLY A 85 8.47 8.42 2.78
N SER A 86 8.51 9.58 3.42
CA SER A 86 8.27 10.88 2.81
C SER A 86 9.30 11.91 3.23
N LEU A 87 9.67 12.81 2.31
CA LEU A 87 10.50 13.97 2.64
C LEU A 87 9.60 15.15 2.98
N SER A 88 9.67 15.59 4.23
CA SER A 88 8.90 16.69 4.77
C SER A 88 9.79 17.83 5.24
N HIS A 89 9.21 19.03 5.35
CA HIS A 89 9.90 20.24 5.79
C HIS A 89 9.23 20.77 7.08
N GLY A 90 10.05 21.20 8.03
CA GLY A 90 9.60 21.86 9.27
C GLY A 90 9.72 23.38 9.14
N ASN A 91 10.03 24.10 10.22
CA ASN A 91 10.26 25.56 10.14
C ASN A 91 11.68 25.95 9.64
N GLY A 92 12.54 24.98 9.34
CA GLY A 92 13.93 25.21 8.90
C GLY A 92 14.12 24.92 7.41
N THR A 93 15.22 25.33 6.80
CA THR A 93 15.41 25.33 5.32
C THR A 93 15.55 23.95 4.65
N ASN A 94 15.71 22.87 5.42
CA ASN A 94 16.01 21.54 4.89
C ASN A 94 14.90 20.52 5.13
N TYR A 95 14.90 19.47 4.31
CA TYR A 95 13.97 18.34 4.44
C TYR A 95 14.47 17.29 5.44
N TYR A 96 13.52 16.57 6.03
CA TYR A 96 13.75 15.37 6.84
C TYR A 96 12.92 14.21 6.28
N LEU A 97 13.39 12.98 6.45
CA LEU A 97 12.64 11.77 6.17
C LEU A 97 11.71 11.48 7.34
N GLU A 98 10.46 11.15 7.02
CA GLU A 98 9.44 10.69 7.96
C GLU A 98 8.75 9.45 7.42
N GLU A 99 8.54 8.46 8.29
CA GLU A 99 7.83 7.22 7.97
C GLU A 99 7.01 6.75 9.18
N THR A 100 5.80 6.24 8.94
CA THR A 100 4.87 5.82 10.01
C THR A 100 4.39 4.40 9.76
N HIS A 101 4.55 3.52 10.74
CA HIS A 101 4.02 2.14 10.69
C HIS A 101 3.07 1.85 11.84
N SER A 102 2.33 0.75 11.71
CA SER A 102 1.67 0.10 12.84
C SER A 102 2.67 -0.24 13.94
N SER A 103 2.28 -0.15 15.22
CA SER A 103 3.15 -0.51 16.34
C SER A 103 3.66 -1.95 16.29
N LYS A 104 2.96 -2.84 15.57
CA LYS A 104 3.40 -4.23 15.32
C LYS A 104 4.70 -4.32 14.51
N GLN A 105 5.08 -3.27 13.79
CA GLN A 105 6.30 -3.19 12.98
C GLN A 105 7.35 -2.27 13.62
N ARG A 106 7.26 -1.99 14.93
CA ARG A 106 8.21 -1.12 15.63
C ARG A 106 9.66 -1.58 15.47
N ASP A 107 9.92 -2.88 15.59
CA ASP A 107 11.28 -3.43 15.45
C ASP A 107 11.86 -3.20 14.06
N TYR A 108 11.01 -3.17 13.03
CA TYR A 108 11.42 -2.84 11.67
C TYR A 108 11.89 -1.39 11.56
N LEU A 109 11.22 -0.44 12.23
CA LEU A 109 11.69 0.95 12.29
C LEU A 109 12.97 1.10 13.12
N ILE A 110 13.15 0.32 14.19
CA ILE A 110 14.42 0.27 14.94
C ILE A 110 15.55 -0.27 14.06
N TRP A 111 15.26 -1.28 13.24
CA TRP A 111 16.22 -1.82 12.27
C TRP A 111 16.61 -0.75 11.23
N LYS A 112 15.65 0.00 10.67
CA LYS A 112 15.95 1.14 9.77
C LYS A 112 16.78 2.21 10.47
N ASP A 113 16.44 2.58 11.71
CA ASP A 113 17.19 3.56 12.52
C ASP A 113 18.67 3.22 12.63
N LYS A 114 19.01 1.94 12.91
CA LYS A 114 20.41 1.49 13.01
C LYS A 114 21.20 1.75 11.72
N ILE A 115 20.58 1.53 10.56
CA ILE A 115 21.22 1.73 9.25
C ILE A 115 21.25 3.22 8.88
N LEU A 116 20.18 3.94 9.20
CA LEU A 116 20.02 5.37 8.95
C LEU A 116 20.62 6.26 10.07
N LYS A 117 21.41 5.70 10.98
CA LYS A 117 21.88 6.38 12.20
C LYS A 117 22.54 7.74 11.95
N ILE A 118 23.21 7.89 10.80
CA ILE A 118 23.87 9.14 10.40
C ILE A 118 22.90 10.31 10.22
N PHE A 119 21.63 10.01 9.93
CA PHE A 119 20.58 11.01 9.77
C PHE A 119 19.99 11.47 11.12
N GLY A 120 20.43 10.88 12.25
CA GLY A 120 20.02 11.27 13.59
C GLY A 120 18.53 11.05 13.83
N CYS A 121 18.06 9.82 13.59
CA CYS A 121 16.65 9.48 13.66
C CYS A 121 16.09 9.54 15.08
N LYS A 122 14.77 9.72 15.17
CA LYS A 122 14.00 9.72 16.40
C LYS A 122 12.71 8.95 16.18
N LEU A 123 12.46 7.94 17.02
CA LEU A 123 11.20 7.22 17.04
C LEU A 123 10.25 7.86 18.06
N LYS A 124 8.95 7.87 17.75
CA LYS A 124 7.90 8.33 18.64
C LYS A 124 6.64 7.48 18.46
N ASP A 125 6.02 7.10 19.56
CA ASP A 125 4.73 6.41 19.52
C ASP A 125 3.60 7.44 19.28
N LYS A 126 2.59 7.04 18.51
CA LYS A 126 1.42 7.85 18.15
C LYS A 126 0.17 6.96 18.14
N GLU A 127 -0.98 7.56 18.34
CA GLU A 127 -2.26 6.90 18.06
C GLU A 127 -2.96 7.57 16.87
N TYR A 128 -3.42 6.75 15.93
CA TYR A 128 -4.30 7.19 14.85
C TYR A 128 -5.74 6.84 15.17
N MET A 129 -6.64 7.83 15.10
CA MET A 129 -8.07 7.64 15.28
C MET A 129 -8.76 7.49 13.92
N ASN A 130 -9.42 6.36 13.70
CA ASN A 130 -10.37 6.23 12.60
C ASN A 130 -11.78 6.59 13.09
N TYR A 131 -12.21 7.82 12.80
CA TYR A 131 -13.51 8.34 13.24
C TYR A 131 -14.71 7.58 12.65
N LYS A 132 -14.59 7.01 11.45
CA LYS A 132 -15.68 6.23 10.82
C LYS A 132 -15.95 4.92 11.55
N LEU A 133 -14.91 4.29 12.09
CA LEU A 133 -14.99 3.01 12.80
C LEU A 133 -14.96 3.19 14.32
N ASN A 134 -14.86 4.42 14.81
CA ASN A 134 -14.61 4.77 16.21
C ASN A 134 -13.50 3.89 16.86
N LYS A 135 -12.38 3.71 16.14
CA LYS A 135 -11.31 2.79 16.54
C LYS A 135 -9.95 3.48 16.49
N LYS A 136 -9.17 3.27 17.55
CA LYS A 136 -7.79 3.72 17.66
C LYS A 136 -6.83 2.65 17.15
N TYR A 137 -5.77 3.09 16.49
CA TYR A 137 -4.71 2.26 15.95
C TYR A 137 -3.35 2.78 16.45
N PRO A 138 -2.62 2.00 17.27
CA PRO A 138 -1.29 2.38 17.71
C PRO A 138 -0.31 2.36 16.52
N GLN A 139 0.50 3.39 16.44
CA GLN A 139 1.48 3.64 15.39
C GLN A 139 2.82 4.08 15.99
N VAL A 140 3.87 3.92 15.20
CA VAL A 140 5.21 4.43 15.51
C VAL A 140 5.68 5.22 14.31
N ILE A 141 6.21 6.41 14.57
CA ILE A 141 6.79 7.29 13.57
C ILE A 141 8.30 7.34 13.78
N ILE A 142 9.06 7.26 12.69
CA ILE A 142 10.49 7.57 12.66
C ILE A 142 10.68 8.87 11.89
N LYS A 143 11.49 9.79 12.44
CA LYS A 143 11.87 11.04 11.77
C LYS A 143 13.38 11.20 11.81
N THR A 144 13.99 11.62 10.71
CA THR A 144 15.40 12.04 10.71
C THR A 144 15.55 13.48 11.18
N SER A 145 16.79 13.93 11.38
CA SER A 145 17.10 15.35 11.36
C SER A 145 16.88 15.95 9.97
N SER A 146 16.56 17.24 9.92
CA SER A 146 16.52 18.00 8.66
C SER A 146 17.94 18.24 8.15
N LEU A 147 18.23 17.82 6.91
CA LEU A 147 19.60 17.78 6.37
C LEU A 147 19.64 18.22 4.90
N PRO A 148 20.70 18.95 4.46
CA PRO A 148 20.84 19.38 3.07
C PRO A 148 20.78 18.22 2.07
N LEU A 149 21.41 17.08 2.39
CA LEU A 149 21.38 15.87 1.56
C LEU A 149 19.94 15.42 1.24
N LEU A 150 19.04 15.46 2.23
CA LEU A 150 17.64 15.09 2.03
C LEU A 150 16.89 16.13 1.18
N SER A 151 17.32 17.40 1.20
CA SER A 151 16.81 18.42 0.28
C SER A 151 17.21 18.13 -1.17
N GLU A 152 18.40 17.57 -1.43
CA GLU A 152 18.80 17.13 -2.78
C GLU A 152 17.96 15.93 -3.24
N TYR A 153 17.72 14.93 -2.38
CA TYR A 153 16.80 13.83 -2.70
C TYR A 153 15.36 14.32 -2.93
N HIS A 154 14.91 15.36 -2.22
CA HIS A 154 13.59 15.94 -2.47
C HIS A 154 13.49 16.49 -3.89
N LYS A 155 14.51 17.19 -4.40
CA LYS A 155 14.51 17.71 -5.79
C LYS A 155 14.39 16.59 -6.83
N ILE A 156 14.94 15.42 -6.53
CA ILE A 156 14.93 14.25 -7.42
C ILE A 156 13.56 13.54 -7.37
N PHE A 157 13.03 13.30 -6.17
CA PHE A 157 11.81 12.51 -5.97
C PHE A 157 10.51 13.30 -6.12
N TYR A 158 10.53 14.62 -5.95
CA TYR A 158 9.31 15.43 -5.85
C TYR A 158 9.23 16.49 -6.94
N PHE A 159 8.19 16.41 -7.76
CA PHE A 159 7.83 17.42 -8.74
C PHE A 159 6.43 17.94 -8.44
N ASP A 160 6.29 19.26 -8.35
CA ASP A 160 5.02 19.91 -7.95
C ASP A 160 4.43 19.31 -6.66
N ARG A 161 5.30 19.12 -5.64
CA ARG A 161 4.98 18.54 -4.33
C ARG A 161 4.42 17.11 -4.36
N LYS A 162 4.44 16.43 -5.50
CA LYS A 162 4.05 15.03 -5.65
C LYS A 162 5.30 14.18 -5.88
N LYS A 163 5.37 13.06 -5.15
CA LYS A 163 6.40 12.05 -5.37
C LYS A 163 6.24 11.50 -6.78
N ARG A 164 7.35 11.37 -7.52
CA ARG A 164 7.41 10.75 -8.82
C ARG A 164 8.48 9.70 -8.92
N ILE A 165 8.31 8.77 -9.85
CA ILE A 165 9.31 7.75 -10.17
C ILE A 165 9.84 7.96 -11.60
N THR A 166 11.16 7.85 -11.75
CA THR A 166 11.85 7.87 -13.03
C THR A 166 12.79 6.67 -13.15
N SER A 167 13.26 6.38 -14.36
CA SER A 167 14.28 5.35 -14.62
C SER A 167 15.55 5.59 -13.80
N GLU A 168 16.00 6.84 -13.71
CA GLU A 168 17.25 7.21 -13.03
C GLU A 168 17.19 6.95 -11.53
N ILE A 169 16.00 7.07 -10.93
CA ILE A 169 15.77 6.71 -9.52
C ILE A 169 15.81 5.19 -9.37
N LEU A 170 15.06 4.47 -10.19
CA LEU A 170 14.94 3.01 -10.09
C LEU A 170 16.26 2.28 -10.40
N ASP A 171 17.04 2.79 -11.35
CA ASP A 171 18.32 2.17 -11.75
C ASP A 171 19.36 2.22 -10.62
N GLN A 172 19.20 3.10 -9.64
CA GLN A 172 20.03 3.13 -8.44
C GLN A 172 19.66 2.06 -7.41
N ILE A 173 18.49 1.42 -7.49
CA ILE A 173 18.01 0.46 -6.47
C ILE A 173 18.67 -0.90 -6.65
N ASN A 174 19.31 -1.42 -5.61
CA ASN A 174 19.80 -2.80 -5.53
C ASN A 174 18.83 -3.71 -4.75
N GLU A 175 19.26 -4.93 -4.43
CA GLU A 175 18.45 -5.95 -3.75
C GLU A 175 17.96 -5.48 -2.38
N LEU A 176 18.78 -4.73 -1.64
CA LEU A 176 18.40 -4.17 -0.34
C LEU A 176 17.32 -3.11 -0.50
N GLY A 177 17.51 -2.15 -1.42
CA GLY A 177 16.51 -1.11 -1.68
C GLY A 177 15.19 -1.69 -2.17
N LEU A 178 15.23 -2.71 -3.04
CA LEU A 178 14.04 -3.42 -3.50
C LEU A 178 13.33 -4.17 -2.37
N ALA A 179 14.09 -4.81 -1.46
CA ALA A 179 13.52 -5.49 -0.29
C ALA A 179 12.87 -4.50 0.68
N VAL A 180 13.47 -3.32 0.91
CA VAL A 180 12.86 -2.26 1.73
C VAL A 180 11.57 -1.77 1.09
N TRP A 181 11.57 -1.48 -0.22
CA TRP A 181 10.35 -1.10 -0.93
C TRP A 181 9.25 -2.17 -0.83
N TYR A 182 9.62 -3.45 -0.91
CA TYR A 182 8.69 -4.56 -0.68
C TYR A 182 8.17 -4.63 0.76
N LEU A 183 9.03 -4.36 1.74
CA LEU A 183 8.68 -4.36 3.15
C LEU A 183 7.77 -3.21 3.56
N ASP A 184 7.77 -2.12 2.80
CA ASP A 184 6.86 -0.99 2.99
C ASP A 184 5.56 -1.25 2.21
N ASP A 185 5.59 -1.15 0.88
CA ASP A 185 4.40 -1.18 0.01
C ASP A 185 4.04 -2.56 -0.57
N GLY A 186 4.92 -3.54 -0.42
CA GLY A 186 4.73 -4.88 -0.93
C GLY A 186 3.84 -5.76 -0.05
N HIS A 187 3.15 -6.73 -0.65
CA HIS A 187 2.48 -7.79 0.07
C HIS A 187 2.45 -9.10 -0.73
N VAL A 188 2.43 -10.21 0.01
CA VAL A 188 2.23 -11.55 -0.55
C VAL A 188 0.80 -12.02 -0.31
N THR A 189 0.17 -12.50 -1.38
CA THR A 189 -1.10 -13.23 -1.27
C THR A 189 -0.83 -14.59 -0.64
N ILE A 190 -1.38 -14.82 0.56
CA ILE A 190 -0.93 -15.93 1.41
C ILE A 190 -1.18 -17.32 0.79
N LEU A 191 -2.25 -17.47 0.00
CA LEU A 191 -2.62 -18.76 -0.59
C LEU A 191 -1.93 -19.00 -1.93
N GLU A 192 -1.90 -17.99 -2.79
CA GLU A 192 -1.33 -18.07 -4.13
C GLU A 192 0.19 -17.81 -4.12
N ASN A 193 0.72 -17.31 -3.00
CA ASN A 193 2.11 -16.91 -2.80
C ASN A 193 2.61 -15.92 -3.87
N LEU A 194 1.72 -15.01 -4.30
CA LEU A 194 2.02 -13.99 -5.31
C LEU A 194 2.39 -12.67 -4.65
N VAL A 195 3.50 -12.10 -5.10
CA VAL A 195 4.00 -10.77 -4.71
C VAL A 195 3.23 -9.69 -5.46
N ASN A 196 2.90 -8.62 -4.74
CA ASN A 196 2.26 -7.41 -5.27
C ASN A 196 2.88 -6.19 -4.60
N PHE A 197 2.92 -5.07 -5.30
CA PHE A 197 3.33 -3.77 -4.76
C PHE A 197 2.17 -2.79 -4.86
N SER A 198 1.83 -2.17 -3.73
CA SER A 198 0.77 -1.16 -3.62
C SER A 198 1.31 0.17 -4.12
N THR A 199 1.31 0.34 -5.44
CA THR A 199 1.90 1.49 -6.15
C THR A 199 0.83 2.53 -6.53
N ASP A 200 -0.30 2.51 -5.84
CA ASP A 200 -1.52 3.27 -6.12
C ASP A 200 -1.33 4.79 -6.16
N SER A 201 -0.25 5.31 -5.57
CA SER A 201 0.11 6.73 -5.57
C SER A 201 0.70 7.22 -6.89
N PHE A 202 1.20 6.32 -7.74
CA PHE A 202 1.85 6.66 -9.00
C PHE A 202 0.89 6.61 -10.19
N THR A 203 1.18 7.41 -11.21
CA THR A 203 0.43 7.44 -12.46
C THR A 203 0.66 6.19 -13.30
N TYR A 204 -0.19 5.96 -14.32
CA TYR A 204 -0.01 4.84 -15.24
C TYR A 204 1.33 4.89 -16.01
N ILE A 205 1.81 6.10 -16.38
CA ILE A 205 3.10 6.29 -17.05
C ILE A 205 4.25 5.85 -16.13
N GLU A 206 4.18 6.17 -14.85
CA GLU A 206 5.17 5.72 -13.87
C GLU A 206 5.11 4.20 -13.68
N HIS A 207 3.92 3.60 -13.73
CA HIS A 207 3.78 2.14 -13.72
C HIS A 207 4.41 1.47 -14.94
N THR A 208 4.38 2.09 -16.13
CA THR A 208 5.08 1.54 -17.29
C THR A 208 6.60 1.60 -17.12
N ILE A 209 7.13 2.69 -16.54
CA ILE A 209 8.55 2.81 -16.19
C ILE A 209 8.95 1.72 -15.18
N ILE A 210 8.17 1.54 -14.11
CA ILE A 210 8.44 0.51 -13.10
C ILE A 210 8.40 -0.90 -13.72
N LYS A 211 7.42 -1.17 -14.58
CA LYS A 211 7.31 -2.47 -15.28
C LYS A 211 8.55 -2.74 -16.14
N ASP A 212 8.96 -1.78 -16.95
CA ASP A 212 10.12 -1.93 -17.83
C ASP A 212 11.41 -2.11 -17.03
N TRP A 213 11.55 -1.40 -15.92
CA TRP A 213 12.67 -1.58 -14.99
C TRP A 213 12.71 -3.00 -14.40
N PHE A 214 11.57 -3.52 -13.95
CA PHE A 214 11.48 -4.91 -13.47
C PHE A 214 11.88 -5.95 -14.52
N ILE A 215 11.49 -5.73 -15.77
CA ILE A 215 11.87 -6.61 -16.88
C ILE A 215 13.37 -6.54 -17.13
N LYS A 216 13.92 -5.33 -17.28
CA LYS A 216 15.33 -5.11 -17.67
C LYS A 216 16.32 -5.48 -16.57
N LYS A 217 16.09 -5.04 -15.34
CA LYS A 217 17.05 -5.17 -14.24
C LYS A 217 16.90 -6.48 -13.47
N TRP A 218 15.68 -6.96 -13.32
CA TRP A 218 15.36 -8.07 -12.41
C TRP A 218 14.88 -9.34 -13.12
N ASN A 219 14.73 -9.29 -14.45
CA ASN A 219 14.26 -10.41 -15.26
C ASN A 219 12.94 -11.02 -14.72
N VAL A 220 12.01 -10.13 -14.36
CA VAL A 220 10.64 -10.44 -13.93
C VAL A 220 9.65 -9.55 -14.68
N ASN A 221 8.49 -10.09 -15.04
CA ASN A 221 7.51 -9.38 -15.87
C ASN A 221 6.21 -9.14 -15.09
N PRO A 222 6.09 -8.00 -14.39
CA PRO A 222 4.88 -7.70 -13.67
C PRO A 222 3.72 -7.31 -14.59
N LYS A 223 2.52 -7.57 -14.11
CA LYS A 223 1.28 -7.04 -14.67
C LYS A 223 0.88 -5.76 -13.93
N ILE A 224 0.60 -4.71 -14.69
CA ILE A 224 -0.09 -3.51 -14.18
C ILE A 224 -1.58 -3.86 -14.07
N CYS A 225 -2.10 -3.79 -12.85
CA CYS A 225 -3.49 -4.08 -12.53
C CYS A 225 -4.20 -2.79 -12.14
N ARG A 226 -5.45 -2.61 -12.60
CA ARG A 226 -6.29 -1.47 -12.19
C ARG A 226 -7.10 -1.82 -10.96
N ARG A 227 -7.19 -0.89 -10.00
CA ARG A 227 -8.06 -0.95 -8.82
C ARG A 227 -8.82 0.37 -8.72
N ASN A 228 -10.11 0.37 -9.03
CA ASN A 228 -10.91 1.60 -9.11
C ASN A 228 -10.25 2.64 -10.06
N ASN A 229 -9.76 3.75 -9.50
CA ASN A 229 -9.08 4.84 -10.23
C ASN A 229 -7.55 4.82 -10.05
N THR A 230 -7.00 3.80 -9.40
CA THR A 230 -5.55 3.64 -9.17
C THR A 230 -5.03 2.38 -9.86
N TYR A 231 -3.70 2.22 -9.84
CA TYR A 231 -2.99 1.09 -10.42
C TYR A 231 -2.09 0.44 -9.38
N TYR A 232 -1.77 -0.83 -9.56
CA TYR A 232 -0.80 -1.53 -8.74
C TYR A 232 -0.08 -2.61 -9.56
N ILE A 233 1.05 -3.08 -9.05
CA ILE A 233 1.91 -4.06 -9.72
C ILE A 233 1.72 -5.44 -9.10
N LYS A 234 1.51 -6.45 -9.94
CA LYS A 234 1.34 -7.85 -9.54
C LYS A 234 2.25 -8.77 -10.33
N PHE A 235 2.90 -9.69 -9.64
CA PHE A 235 3.78 -10.69 -10.24
C PHE A 235 3.05 -12.03 -10.42
N ASN A 236 3.44 -12.78 -11.45
CA ASN A 236 3.01 -14.17 -11.63
C ASN A 236 3.70 -15.10 -10.62
N SER A 237 3.35 -16.39 -10.60
CA SER A 237 3.89 -17.33 -9.61
C SER A 237 5.40 -17.53 -9.74
N THR A 238 5.92 -17.64 -10.97
CA THR A 238 7.34 -17.84 -11.25
C THR A 238 8.17 -16.65 -10.78
N ASP A 239 7.74 -15.44 -11.13
CA ASP A 239 8.46 -14.22 -10.76
C ASP A 239 8.33 -13.90 -9.27
N SER A 240 7.18 -14.22 -8.66
CA SER A 240 7.02 -14.10 -7.21
C SER A 240 7.99 -15.01 -6.45
N LYS A 241 8.23 -16.23 -6.93
CA LYS A 241 9.23 -17.13 -6.32
C LYS A 241 10.64 -16.55 -6.40
N LYS A 242 11.03 -15.98 -7.55
CA LYS A 242 12.33 -15.32 -7.73
C LYS A 242 12.50 -14.16 -6.73
N LEU A 243 11.52 -13.26 -6.66
CA LEU A 243 11.56 -12.10 -5.76
C LEU A 243 11.62 -12.52 -4.28
N LEU A 244 10.78 -13.47 -3.86
CA LEU A 244 10.78 -13.96 -2.49
C LEU A 244 12.11 -14.62 -2.10
N ALA A 245 12.80 -15.28 -3.04
CA ALA A 245 14.13 -15.83 -2.80
C ALA A 245 15.17 -14.71 -2.56
N ILE A 246 15.14 -13.65 -3.37
CA ILE A 246 15.99 -12.45 -3.15
C ILE A 246 15.71 -11.85 -1.77
N PHE A 247 14.43 -11.64 -1.43
CA PHE A 247 14.05 -11.05 -0.15
C PHE A 247 14.47 -11.90 1.04
N LYS A 248 14.35 -13.24 0.94
CA LYS A 248 14.81 -14.15 1.99
C LYS A 248 16.31 -13.97 2.26
N VAL A 249 17.13 -13.94 1.21
CA VAL A 249 18.59 -13.72 1.35
C VAL A 249 18.89 -12.37 1.99
N ILE A 250 18.18 -11.31 1.60
CA ILE A 250 18.36 -9.98 2.19
C ILE A 250 17.94 -9.95 3.66
N PHE A 251 16.84 -10.63 4.02
CA PHE A 251 16.37 -10.66 5.40
C PHE A 251 17.40 -11.33 6.32
N GLU A 252 17.99 -12.43 5.86
CA GLU A 252 19.04 -13.17 6.56
C GLU A 252 20.34 -12.34 6.64
N LYS A 253 20.81 -11.80 5.51
CA LYS A 253 22.06 -11.01 5.42
C LYS A 253 22.04 -9.79 6.33
N TYR A 254 20.92 -9.06 6.38
CA TYR A 254 20.82 -7.80 7.11
C TYR A 254 20.14 -7.92 8.48
N GLY A 255 19.78 -9.14 8.90
CA GLY A 255 19.10 -9.36 10.18
C GLY A 255 17.79 -8.59 10.29
N VAL A 256 16.97 -8.61 9.23
CA VAL A 256 15.65 -7.97 9.22
C VAL A 256 14.80 -8.62 10.33
N PRO A 257 14.03 -7.85 11.12
CA PRO A 257 13.31 -8.39 12.27
C PRO A 257 12.09 -9.24 11.88
N ASN A 258 11.80 -10.25 12.71
CA ASN A 258 10.70 -11.21 12.51
C ASN A 258 9.32 -10.56 12.37
N CYS A 259 9.12 -9.35 12.91
CA CYS A 259 7.84 -8.64 12.83
C CYS A 259 7.32 -8.41 11.40
N VAL A 260 8.17 -8.54 10.38
CA VAL A 260 7.81 -8.43 8.95
C VAL A 260 7.95 -9.73 8.16
N PHE A 261 8.35 -10.85 8.77
CA PHE A 261 8.60 -12.12 8.07
C PHE A 261 7.34 -12.75 7.48
N TYR A 262 6.16 -12.36 7.98
CA TYR A 262 4.89 -12.74 7.37
C TYR A 262 4.80 -12.32 5.89
N LYS A 263 5.58 -11.33 5.44
CA LYS A 263 5.70 -10.93 4.03
C LYS A 263 6.50 -11.91 3.17
N LEU A 264 7.23 -12.88 3.73
CA LEU A 264 7.91 -13.94 2.95
C LEU A 264 6.96 -15.05 2.47
N GLY A 265 5.68 -14.99 2.84
CA GLY A 265 4.67 -15.94 2.37
C GLY A 265 5.00 -17.36 2.80
N ALA A 266 4.93 -18.31 1.88
CA ALA A 266 5.20 -19.72 2.15
C ALA A 266 6.67 -20.03 2.49
N LEU A 267 7.61 -19.10 2.27
CA LEU A 267 9.01 -19.31 2.64
C LEU A 267 9.27 -19.16 4.15
N TRP A 268 8.34 -18.56 4.89
CA TRP A 268 8.44 -18.43 6.34
C TRP A 268 7.48 -19.37 7.05
N GLU A 269 8.04 -20.23 7.88
CA GLU A 269 7.34 -21.27 8.64
C GLU A 269 6.20 -20.72 9.50
N GLY A 270 6.36 -19.51 10.07
CA GLY A 270 5.34 -18.86 10.88
C GLY A 270 4.03 -18.53 10.15
N ASN A 271 3.98 -18.69 8.82
CA ASN A 271 2.76 -18.55 8.03
C ASN A 271 1.95 -19.87 7.89
N LYS A 272 2.44 -21.04 8.35
CA LYS A 272 1.75 -22.34 8.13
C LYS A 272 0.30 -22.36 8.61
N ASP A 273 0.04 -21.92 9.82
CA ASP A 273 -1.31 -21.91 10.38
C ASP A 273 -2.22 -20.95 9.63
N ARG A 274 -1.70 -19.77 9.28
CA ARG A 274 -2.40 -18.77 8.49
C ARG A 274 -2.76 -19.30 7.09
N ILE A 275 -1.85 -20.01 6.44
CA ILE A 275 -2.10 -20.65 5.15
C ILE A 275 -3.20 -21.71 5.29
N THR A 276 -3.12 -22.56 6.32
CA THR A 276 -4.10 -23.61 6.59
C THR A 276 -5.49 -23.03 6.84
N LEU A 277 -5.59 -22.01 7.68
CA LEU A 277 -6.83 -21.30 7.96
C LEU A 277 -7.42 -20.68 6.69
N SER A 278 -6.63 -19.91 5.93
CA SER A 278 -7.11 -19.30 4.69
C SER A 278 -7.56 -20.33 3.64
N ARG A 279 -6.93 -21.52 3.60
CA ARG A 279 -7.38 -22.62 2.70
C ARG A 279 -8.75 -23.14 3.13
N LYS A 280 -8.97 -23.33 4.43
CA LYS A 280 -10.24 -23.77 4.98
C LYS A 280 -11.35 -22.76 4.65
N GLU A 281 -11.13 -21.48 4.92
CA GLU A 281 -12.07 -20.39 4.62
C GLU A 281 -12.43 -20.33 3.13
N LYS A 282 -11.42 -20.43 2.24
CA LYS A 282 -11.64 -20.44 0.78
C LYS A 282 -12.49 -21.63 0.33
N ASN A 283 -12.29 -22.80 0.95
CA ASN A 283 -13.06 -24.00 0.64
C ASN A 283 -14.50 -23.90 1.16
N GLU A 284 -14.71 -23.37 2.35
CA GLU A 284 -16.04 -23.09 2.92
C GLU A 284 -16.81 -22.09 2.06
N TYR A 285 -16.17 -20.99 1.66
CA TYR A 285 -16.73 -20.01 0.73
C TYR A 285 -17.15 -20.68 -0.60
N LYS A 286 -16.27 -21.50 -1.21
CA LYS A 286 -16.60 -22.23 -2.45
C LYS A 286 -17.80 -23.16 -2.28
N ARG A 287 -17.91 -23.86 -1.14
CA ARG A 287 -19.06 -24.73 -0.83
C ARG A 287 -20.34 -23.92 -0.70
N ALA A 288 -20.32 -22.82 0.04
CA ALA A 288 -21.46 -21.92 0.21
C ALA A 288 -21.91 -21.32 -1.14
N TRP A 289 -20.96 -20.86 -1.96
CA TRP A 289 -21.24 -20.31 -3.29
C TRP A 289 -21.90 -21.35 -4.21
N ARG A 290 -21.38 -22.60 -4.23
CA ARG A 290 -21.96 -23.69 -5.03
C ARG A 290 -23.40 -24.01 -4.60
N ARG A 291 -23.69 -23.99 -3.29
CA ARG A 291 -25.04 -24.20 -2.75
C ARG A 291 -25.99 -23.10 -3.22
N LYS A 292 -25.62 -21.83 -3.00
CA LYS A 292 -26.41 -20.67 -3.45
C LYS A 292 -26.65 -20.68 -4.97
N ARG A 293 -25.63 -21.02 -5.76
CA ARG A 293 -25.76 -21.12 -7.22
C ARG A 293 -26.68 -22.25 -7.66
N ARG A 294 -26.72 -23.38 -6.92
CA ARG A 294 -27.67 -24.47 -7.16
C ARG A 294 -29.11 -24.02 -6.89
N GLU A 295 -29.35 -23.38 -5.76
CA GLU A 295 -30.68 -22.85 -5.41
C GLU A 295 -31.19 -21.85 -6.45
N ILE A 296 -30.32 -20.93 -6.93
CA ILE A 296 -30.67 -20.00 -8.02
C ILE A 296 -31.06 -20.75 -9.29
N ARG A 297 -30.25 -21.73 -9.73
CA ARG A 297 -30.56 -22.54 -10.92
C ARG A 297 -31.86 -23.33 -10.78
N GLU A 298 -32.15 -23.84 -9.58
CA GLU A 298 -33.40 -24.55 -9.31
C GLU A 298 -34.61 -23.61 -9.36
N LYS A 299 -34.50 -22.39 -8.82
CA LYS A 299 -35.52 -21.34 -8.94
C LYS A 299 -35.75 -20.93 -10.41
N GLU A 300 -34.68 -20.63 -11.14
CA GLU A 300 -34.74 -20.30 -12.58
C GLU A 300 -35.41 -21.44 -13.39
N LYS A 301 -35.08 -22.70 -13.07
CA LYS A 301 -35.69 -23.85 -13.73
C LYS A 301 -37.18 -24.00 -13.39
N LEU A 302 -37.57 -23.73 -12.15
CA LEU A 302 -38.97 -23.78 -11.72
C LEU A 302 -39.79 -22.63 -12.32
N GLU A 303 -39.21 -21.44 -12.44
CA GLU A 303 -39.82 -20.28 -13.09
C GLU A 303 -40.09 -20.54 -14.57
N LYS A 304 -39.07 -20.97 -15.32
CA LYS A 304 -39.24 -21.40 -16.74
C LYS A 304 -40.30 -22.49 -16.88
N LEU A 305 -40.34 -23.43 -15.94
CA LEU A 305 -41.36 -24.48 -15.95
C LEU A 305 -42.76 -23.89 -15.72
N ARG A 306 -42.93 -22.93 -14.81
CA ARG A 306 -44.20 -22.24 -14.55
C ARG A 306 -44.66 -21.42 -15.74
N GLU A 307 -43.76 -20.67 -16.38
CA GLU A 307 -44.05 -19.92 -17.62
C GLU A 307 -44.54 -20.86 -18.73
N MET A 308 -43.80 -21.96 -18.95
CA MET A 308 -44.18 -23.00 -19.91
C MET A 308 -45.54 -23.61 -19.56
N GLY A 309 -45.80 -23.86 -18.28
CA GLY A 309 -47.10 -24.33 -17.81
C GLY A 309 -48.24 -23.35 -18.05
N GLY A 310 -48.01 -22.05 -17.83
CA GLY A 310 -48.96 -20.99 -18.14
C GLY A 310 -49.30 -20.94 -19.64
N ALA A 311 -48.29 -21.03 -20.50
CA ALA A 311 -48.46 -21.09 -21.95
C ALA A 311 -49.26 -22.34 -22.38
N ILE A 312 -48.91 -23.52 -21.84
CA ILE A 312 -49.65 -24.76 -22.09
C ILE A 312 -51.11 -24.63 -21.62
N LYS A 313 -51.35 -24.10 -20.41
CA LYS A 313 -52.69 -23.94 -19.85
C LYS A 313 -53.56 -23.04 -20.74
N LYS A 314 -53.02 -21.90 -21.20
CA LYS A 314 -53.69 -20.99 -22.12
C LYS A 314 -54.03 -21.67 -23.45
N MET A 315 -53.06 -22.32 -24.09
CA MET A 315 -53.31 -23.02 -25.35
C MET A 315 -54.29 -24.19 -25.19
N TYR A 316 -54.26 -24.88 -24.05
CA TYR A 316 -55.06 -26.08 -23.80
C TYR A 316 -56.51 -25.77 -23.40
N HIS A 317 -56.76 -24.75 -22.58
CA HIS A 317 -58.11 -24.39 -22.14
C HIS A 317 -58.71 -23.28 -23.00
N ASP A 318 -57.97 -22.18 -23.21
CA ASP A 318 -58.53 -20.97 -23.82
C ASP A 318 -58.56 -21.11 -25.36
N GLU A 319 -57.46 -21.54 -25.97
CA GLU A 319 -57.36 -21.74 -27.43
C GLU A 319 -57.88 -23.12 -27.88
N CYS A 320 -58.27 -23.99 -26.94
CA CYS A 320 -58.80 -25.33 -27.22
C CYS A 320 -57.88 -26.21 -28.11
N LEU A 321 -56.54 -26.07 -28.05
CA LEU A 321 -55.62 -26.90 -28.85
C LEU A 321 -55.37 -28.28 -28.26
N THR A 322 -55.28 -29.33 -29.06
CA THR A 322 -54.90 -30.67 -28.60
C THR A 322 -53.46 -30.69 -28.06
N ILE A 323 -53.15 -31.65 -27.18
CA ILE A 323 -51.79 -31.81 -26.61
C ILE A 323 -50.73 -31.96 -27.72
N SER A 324 -51.08 -32.61 -28.83
CA SER A 324 -50.18 -32.80 -29.97
C SER A 324 -49.91 -31.49 -30.73
N GLU A 325 -50.91 -30.62 -30.90
CA GLU A 325 -50.74 -29.29 -31.50
C GLU A 325 -49.90 -28.37 -30.63
N ILE A 326 -50.13 -28.39 -29.31
CA ILE A 326 -49.30 -27.67 -28.33
C ILE A 326 -47.85 -28.15 -28.38
N GLY A 327 -47.64 -29.48 -28.45
CA GLY A 327 -46.33 -30.08 -28.62
C GLY A 327 -45.61 -29.57 -29.86
N LYS A 328 -46.30 -29.50 -31.01
CA LYS A 328 -45.74 -28.93 -32.24
C LYS A 328 -45.38 -27.44 -32.08
N LYS A 329 -46.26 -26.62 -31.50
CA LYS A 329 -46.02 -25.17 -31.30
C LYS A 329 -44.83 -24.88 -30.38
N LEU A 330 -44.65 -25.69 -29.33
CA LEU A 330 -43.57 -25.49 -28.35
C LEU A 330 -42.30 -26.32 -28.65
N SER A 331 -42.29 -27.09 -29.73
CA SER A 331 -41.21 -28.04 -30.05
C SER A 331 -40.96 -29.08 -28.94
N TYR A 332 -42.03 -29.60 -28.34
CA TYR A 332 -42.01 -30.68 -27.34
C TYR A 332 -42.76 -31.91 -27.85
N SER A 333 -42.32 -33.09 -27.41
CA SER A 333 -43.08 -34.32 -27.64
C SER A 333 -44.40 -34.31 -26.86
N HIS A 334 -45.40 -35.05 -27.36
CA HIS A 334 -46.69 -35.24 -26.68
C HIS A 334 -46.51 -35.70 -25.22
N ALA A 335 -45.64 -36.69 -24.99
CA ALA A 335 -45.30 -37.16 -23.65
C ALA A 335 -44.61 -36.08 -22.78
N GLY A 336 -43.79 -35.22 -23.40
CA GLY A 336 -43.15 -34.09 -22.76
C GLY A 336 -44.16 -33.08 -22.22
N ILE A 337 -45.17 -32.71 -23.03
CA ILE A 337 -46.26 -31.82 -22.60
C ILE A 337 -47.06 -32.45 -21.46
N ILE A 338 -47.43 -33.73 -21.56
CA ILE A 338 -48.14 -34.44 -20.48
C ILE A 338 -47.33 -34.42 -19.18
N LYS A 339 -46.01 -34.64 -19.26
CA LYS A 339 -45.13 -34.63 -18.07
C LYS A 339 -45.10 -33.25 -17.41
N ILE A 340 -45.09 -32.17 -18.20
CA ILE A 340 -45.16 -30.79 -17.69
C ILE A 340 -46.53 -30.53 -17.05
N MET A 341 -47.63 -30.89 -17.73
CA MET A 341 -48.98 -30.72 -17.20
C MET A 341 -49.18 -31.45 -15.87
N LYS A 342 -48.72 -32.71 -15.77
CA LYS A 342 -48.75 -33.48 -14.51
C LYS A 342 -47.93 -32.80 -13.42
N LYS A 343 -46.71 -32.37 -13.74
CA LYS A 343 -45.81 -31.75 -12.77
C LYS A 343 -46.33 -30.41 -12.22
N LEU A 344 -47.16 -29.72 -12.99
CA LEU A 344 -47.76 -28.43 -12.63
C LEU A 344 -49.25 -28.55 -12.25
N ASN A 345 -49.77 -29.77 -12.11
CA ASN A 345 -51.17 -30.04 -11.78
C ASN A 345 -52.17 -29.31 -12.70
N ILE A 346 -51.88 -29.23 -14.00
CA ILE A 346 -52.83 -28.66 -14.98
C ILE A 346 -53.95 -29.68 -15.18
N PRO A 347 -55.22 -29.32 -14.86
CA PRO A 347 -56.34 -30.26 -14.92
C PRO A 347 -56.66 -30.69 -16.35
N ARG A 348 -57.31 -31.85 -16.49
CA ARG A 348 -57.87 -32.25 -17.78
C ARG A 348 -59.08 -31.38 -18.12
N ARG A 349 -59.40 -31.31 -19.41
CA ARG A 349 -60.60 -30.63 -19.90
C ARG A 349 -61.85 -31.22 -19.25
N THR A 350 -62.78 -30.34 -18.96
CA THR A 350 -64.15 -30.68 -18.60
C THR A 350 -64.91 -31.25 -19.80
N THR A 351 -66.05 -31.86 -19.55
CA THR A 351 -66.95 -32.39 -20.58
C THR A 351 -67.36 -31.30 -21.58
N GLN A 352 -67.59 -30.07 -21.12
CA GLN A 352 -68.00 -28.94 -21.95
C GLN A 352 -66.87 -28.46 -22.88
N GLU A 353 -65.64 -28.31 -22.37
CA GLU A 353 -64.45 -27.97 -23.17
C GLU A 353 -64.14 -29.08 -24.21
N THR A 354 -64.42 -30.33 -23.85
CA THR A 354 -64.23 -31.48 -24.76
C THR A 354 -65.26 -31.48 -25.90
N LYS A 355 -66.50 -31.04 -25.65
CA LYS A 355 -67.53 -30.86 -26.69
C LYS A 355 -67.17 -29.69 -27.63
N LYS A 356 -66.70 -28.57 -27.08
CA LYS A 356 -66.21 -27.41 -27.85
C LYS A 356 -65.04 -27.78 -28.79
N LEU A 357 -64.09 -28.57 -28.30
CA LEU A 357 -62.98 -29.11 -29.12
C LEU A 357 -63.48 -29.92 -30.33
N ARG A 358 -64.55 -30.70 -30.14
CA ARG A 358 -65.10 -31.59 -31.18
C ARG A 358 -66.04 -30.86 -32.16
N GLY A 359 -66.19 -29.54 -32.04
CA GLY A 359 -67.12 -28.75 -32.85
C GLY A 359 -68.59 -29.06 -32.59
N GLN A 360 -68.92 -29.58 -31.40
CA GLN A 360 -70.27 -30.03 -31.02
C GLN A 360 -71.09 -28.97 -30.26
N ILE A 361 -70.54 -27.77 -30.09
CA ILE A 361 -71.15 -26.56 -29.52
C ILE A 361 -70.56 -25.35 -30.22
#